data_AF-A0A7X8UAK8-F1
#
_entry.id   AF-A0A7X8UAK8-F1
#
_cell.length_a   1.000
_cell.length_b   1.000
_cell.length_c   1.000
_cell.angle_alpha   90.00
_cell.angle_beta   90.00
_cell.angle_gamma   90.00
#
_symmetry.space_group_name_H-M   'P 1'
#
loop_
_entity.id
_entity.type
_entity.pdbx_description
1 polymer ?
#
loop_
_entity_poly.entity_id
_entity_poly.type
_entity_poly.pdbx_seq_one_letter_code
_entity_poly.pdbx_strand_id
1 'polypeptide(L)'
;TAYLDYNLHHSADPKTSQALEISGFEDLQHFQRLMETLCGPAPVCSQSEKETFIEQTMQAKNLVNNLITPSRQDLIEILEKTLQ
;
A
#
# COMPACT_ATOMS: atom_id res chain seq x y z
N THR A 1 4.90 -0.48 0.00
CA THR A 1 5.02 -0.38 -1.47
C THR A 1 3.73 -0.79 -2.17
N ALA A 2 3.04 -1.84 -1.69
CA ALA A 2 1.78 -2.34 -2.25
C ALA A 2 0.67 -1.28 -2.45
N TYR A 3 0.56 -0.29 -1.56
CA TYR A 3 -0.43 0.78 -1.71
C TYR A 3 -0.10 1.77 -2.86
N LEU A 4 1.19 2.06 -3.05
CA LEU A 4 1.66 2.90 -4.18
C LEU A 4 1.53 2.11 -5.50
N ASP A 5 1.86 0.82 -5.45
CA ASP A 5 1.70 -0.13 -6.55
C ASP A 5 0.24 -0.25 -7.01
N TYR A 6 -0.70 -0.37 -6.05
CA TYR A 6 -2.13 -0.37 -6.33
C TYR A 6 -2.57 0.90 -7.07
N ASN A 7 -2.16 2.07 -6.58
CA ASN A 7 -2.49 3.34 -7.22
C ASN A 7 -1.84 3.48 -8.60
N LEU A 8 -0.61 3.00 -8.81
CA LEU A 8 0.07 3.02 -10.11
C LEU A 8 -0.62 2.13 -11.15
N HIS A 9 -1.17 0.98 -10.73
CA HIS A 9 -1.82 0.04 -11.64
C HIS A 9 -3.30 0.37 -11.91
N HIS A 10 -3.95 1.10 -11.01
CA HIS A 10 -5.38 1.40 -11.14
C HIS A 10 -5.66 2.85 -11.52
N SER A 11 -4.69 3.76 -11.33
CA SER A 11 -4.84 5.17 -11.71
C SER A 11 -3.87 5.57 -12.82
N ALA A 12 -4.39 6.23 -13.84
CA ALA A 12 -3.59 6.90 -14.86
C ALA A 12 -3.12 8.31 -14.42
N ASP A 13 -3.23 8.66 -13.14
CA ASP A 13 -2.84 9.99 -12.64
C ASP A 13 -1.31 10.16 -12.68
N PRO A 14 -0.79 11.17 -13.39
CA PRO A 14 0.64 11.44 -13.48
C PRO A 14 1.31 11.77 -12.13
N LYS A 15 0.55 12.15 -11.10
CA LYS A 15 1.07 12.42 -9.74
C LYS A 15 1.70 11.19 -9.10
N THR A 16 1.21 10.00 -9.44
CA THR A 16 1.69 8.73 -8.88
C THR A 16 3.12 8.44 -9.34
N SER A 17 3.44 8.72 -10.61
CA SER A 17 4.80 8.61 -11.16
C SER A 17 5.71 9.74 -10.70
N GLN A 18 5.19 10.97 -10.59
CA GLN A 18 5.93 12.12 -10.07
C GLN A 18 6.40 11.92 -8.62
N ALA A 19 5.61 11.23 -7.78
CA ALA A 19 6.00 10.92 -6.41
C ALA A 19 7.27 10.06 -6.35
N LEU A 20 7.45 9.11 -7.28
CA LEU A 20 8.66 8.29 -7.35
C LEU A 20 9.86 9.12 -7.84
N GLU A 21 9.69 9.91 -8.91
CA GLU A 21 10.75 10.75 -9.48
C GLU A 21 11.29 11.79 -8.48
N ILE A 22 10.40 12.46 -7.73
CA ILE A 22 10.79 13.52 -6.77
C ILE A 22 11.48 12.93 -5.53
N SER A 23 11.12 11.71 -5.13
CA SER A 23 11.64 11.09 -3.91
C SER A 23 13.07 10.57 -4.03
N GLY A 24 13.68 10.64 -5.23
CA GLY A 24 15.05 10.17 -5.49
C GLY A 24 15.17 8.64 -5.49
N PHE A 25 14.04 7.92 -5.58
CA PHE A 25 14.05 6.47 -5.72
C PHE A 25 14.16 6.10 -7.20
N GLU A 26 15.12 5.23 -7.51
CA GLU A 26 15.34 4.71 -8.87
C GLU A 26 14.14 3.90 -9.37
N ASP A 27 13.51 3.13 -8.47
CA ASP A 27 12.32 2.33 -8.74
C ASP A 27 11.61 1.93 -7.43
N LEU A 28 10.46 1.24 -7.56
CA LEU A 28 9.65 0.76 -6.44
C LEU A 28 10.41 -0.28 -5.58
N GLN A 29 11.36 -1.01 -6.17
CA GLN A 29 12.13 -2.06 -5.52
C GLN A 29 13.24 -1.47 -4.62
N HIS A 30 13.83 -0.36 -5.03
CA HIS A 30 14.76 0.42 -4.22
C HIS A 30 14.04 0.97 -2.98
N PHE A 31 12.84 1.51 -3.14
CA PHE A 31 12.03 1.95 -2.01
C PHE A 31 11.70 0.80 -1.04
N GLN A 32 11.31 -0.38 -1.55
CA GLN A 32 11.03 -1.55 -0.71
C GLN A 32 12.23 -1.98 0.13
N ARG A 33 13.41 -2.13 -0.50
CA ARG A 33 14.65 -2.53 0.19
C ARG A 33 15.05 -1.54 1.27
N LEU A 34 14.89 -0.23 1.01
CA LEU A 34 15.17 0.79 2.01
C LEU A 34 14.23 0.66 3.21
N MET A 35 12.93 0.46 2.97
CA MET A 35 11.94 0.31 4.04
C MET A 35 12.21 -0.93 4.90
N GLU A 36 12.56 -2.07 4.29
CA GLU A 36 12.97 -3.28 5.04
C GLU A 36 14.23 -3.04 5.88
N THR A 37 15.20 -2.28 5.35
CA THR A 37 16.42 -1.93 6.08
C THR A 37 16.15 -1.05 7.30
N LEU A 38 15.21 -0.10 7.18
CA LEU A 38 14.91 0.86 8.25
C LEU A 38 13.92 0.32 9.28
N CYS A 39 12.92 -0.44 8.83
CA CYS A 39 11.79 -0.86 9.66
C CYS A 39 11.87 -2.34 10.08
N GLY A 40 12.76 -3.13 9.46
CA GLY A 40 12.80 -4.57 9.65
C GLY A 40 11.79 -5.32 8.76
N PRO A 41 11.67 -6.65 8.93
CA PRO A 41 10.76 -7.47 8.14
C PRO A 41 9.29 -7.16 8.45
N ALA A 42 8.41 -7.47 7.51
CA ALA A 42 6.98 -7.38 7.72
C ALA A 42 6.53 -8.26 8.91
N PRO A 43 5.55 -7.82 9.71
CA PRO A 43 5.03 -8.61 10.81
C PRO A 43 4.25 -9.83 10.31
N VAL A 44 4.29 -10.94 11.05
CA VAL A 44 3.44 -12.09 10.78
C VAL A 44 2.10 -11.88 11.48
N CYS A 45 1.04 -11.65 10.70
CA CYS A 45 -0.32 -11.48 11.22
C CYS A 45 -1.14 -12.76 11.11
N SER A 46 -1.90 -13.08 12.16
CA SER A 46 -2.96 -14.09 12.12
C SER A 46 -4.13 -13.65 11.22
N GLN A 47 -4.98 -14.61 10.82
CA GLN A 47 -6.14 -14.31 9.98
C GLN A 47 -7.11 -13.31 10.65
N SER A 48 -7.33 -13.44 11.96
CA SER A 48 -8.20 -12.53 12.71
C SER A 48 -7.66 -11.11 12.80
N GLU A 49 -6.33 -10.95 12.93
CA GLU A 49 -5.69 -9.63 12.90
C GLU A 49 -5.83 -8.99 11.51
N LYS A 50 -5.64 -9.77 10.44
CA LYS A 50 -5.84 -9.29 9.07
C LYS A 50 -7.28 -8.79 8.87
N GLU A 51 -8.28 -9.57 9.29
CA GLU A 51 -9.69 -9.15 9.20
C GLU A 51 -9.96 -7.86 9.98
N THR A 52 -9.39 -7.73 11.19
CA THR A 52 -9.52 -6.52 12.00
C THR A 52 -8.96 -5.30 11.27
N PHE A 53 -7.79 -5.41 10.62
CA PHE A 53 -7.22 -4.31 9.85
C PHE A 53 -8.10 -3.91 8.67
N ILE A 54 -8.67 -4.87 7.94
CA ILE A 54 -9.57 -4.59 6.82
C ILE A 54 -10.83 -3.86 7.29
N GLU A 55 -11.45 -4.32 8.37
CA GLU A 55 -12.68 -3.72 8.88
C GLU A 55 -12.48 -2.30 9.40
N GLN A 56 -11.40 -2.06 10.15
CA GLN A 56 -11.04 -0.72 10.61
C GLN A 56 -10.74 0.21 9.42
N THR A 57 -10.03 -0.29 8.41
CA THR A 57 -9.68 0.50 7.22
C THR A 57 -10.92 0.87 6.41
N MET A 58 -11.89 -0.05 6.26
CA MET A 58 -13.18 0.22 5.59
C MET A 58 -14.01 1.32 6.27
N GLN A 59 -13.83 1.52 7.58
CA GLN A 59 -14.52 2.56 8.35
C GLN A 59 -13.75 3.89 8.38
N ALA A 60 -12.52 3.93 7.84
CA ALA A 60 -11.66 5.09 7.92
C ALA A 60 -12.22 6.23 7.04
N LYS A 61 -12.50 7.39 7.65
CA LYS A 61 -13.10 8.55 6.97
C LYS A 61 -12.25 9.08 5.81
N ASN A 62 -10.94 8.84 5.84
CA ASN A 62 -10.00 9.24 4.80
C ASN A 62 -9.93 8.24 3.64
N LEU A 63 -10.57 7.08 3.72
CA LEU A 63 -10.52 6.07 2.65
C LEU A 63 -11.08 6.61 1.32
N VAL A 64 -12.10 7.47 1.41
CA VAL A 64 -12.73 8.14 0.25
C VAL A 64 -11.88 9.26 -0.35
N ASN A 65 -10.84 9.71 0.35
CA ASN A 65 -9.91 10.72 -0.15
C ASN A 65 -8.81 10.11 -1.03
N ASN A 66 -8.77 8.79 -1.13
CA ASN A 66 -7.84 8.12 -2.01
C ASN A 66 -8.20 8.42 -3.47
N LEU A 67 -7.16 8.47 -4.29
CA LEU A 67 -7.28 8.69 -5.73
C LEU A 67 -8.26 7.72 -6.37
N ILE A 68 -8.27 6.48 -5.86
CA ILE A 68 -9.27 5.46 -6.12
C ILE A 68 -9.69 4.91 -4.76
N THR A 69 -10.98 4.96 -4.46
CA THR A 69 -11.53 4.36 -3.24
C THR A 69 -11.45 2.83 -3.38
N PRO A 70 -10.61 2.15 -2.59
CA PRO A 70 -10.46 0.70 -2.69
C PRO A 70 -11.70 -0.01 -2.14
N SER A 71 -12.08 -1.11 -2.79
CA SER A 71 -13.06 -2.06 -2.27
C SER A 71 -12.47 -2.89 -1.14
N ARG A 72 -13.31 -3.67 -0.43
CA ARG A 72 -12.85 -4.62 0.57
C ARG A 72 -11.84 -5.63 -0.01
N GLN A 73 -12.08 -6.09 -1.24
CA GLN A 73 -11.19 -7.05 -1.90
C GLN A 73 -9.83 -6.43 -2.23
N ASP A 74 -9.82 -5.18 -2.70
CA ASP A 74 -8.58 -4.44 -2.96
C ASP A 74 -7.75 -4.28 -1.67
N LEU A 75 -8.40 -3.98 -0.55
CA LEU A 75 -7.71 -3.88 0.74
C LEU A 75 -7.11 -5.22 1.18
N ILE A 76 -7.79 -6.34 0.92
CA ILE A 76 -7.27 -7.69 1.22
C ILE A 76 -6.00 -7.93 0.41
N GLU A 77 -6.05 -7.67 -0.90
CA GLU A 77 -4.90 -7.88 -1.79
C GLU A 77 -3.71 -6.98 -1.44
N ILE A 78 -3.98 -5.71 -1.08
CA ILE A 78 -2.95 -4.77 -0.63
C ILE A 78 -2.30 -5.28 0.67
N LEU A 79 -3.11 -5.75 1.63
CA LEU A 79 -2.60 -6.25 2.89
C LEU A 79 -1.77 -7.53 2.69
N GLU A 80 -2.26 -8.46 1.87
CA GLU A 80 -1.54 -9.70 1.56
C GLU A 80 -0.20 -9.44 0.88
N LYS A 81 -0.16 -8.53 -0.12
CA LYS A 81 1.09 -8.12 -0.77
C LYS A 81 2.06 -7.40 0.18
N THR A 82 1.55 -6.76 1.23
CA THR A 82 2.39 -6.04 2.22
C THR A 82 3.01 -6.98 3.25
N LEU A 83 2.40 -8.14 3.47
CA LEU A 83 2.84 -9.13 4.47
C LEU A 83 3.71 -10.26 3.87
N GLN A 84 4.05 -10.18 2.59
CA GLN A 84 4.99 -11.07 1.88
C GLN A 84 6.38 -10.43 1.82
#